data_AF-A0A973XK57-F1
#
_entry.id   AF-A0A973XK57-F1
#
_cell.length_a   1.000
_cell.length_b   1.000
_cell.length_c   1.000
_cell.angle_alpha   90.00
_cell.angle_beta   90.00
_cell.angle_gamma   90.00
#
_symmetry.space_group_name_H-M   'P 1'
#
loop_
_entity.id
_entity.type
_entity.pdbx_description
1 polymer ?
#
loop_
_entity_poly.entity_id
_entity_poly.type
_entity_poly.pdbx_seq_one_letter_code
_entity_poly.pdbx_strand_id
1 'polypeptide(L)'
;MSASVSAPTAPSAGKPDLPSSTAAAARPRIARAAILFRVLTLVALLGLGASYFTPIWWVSLKAPNYPAQTFPDGVRIHFHVDRVANGCQMRESKEVLEKEALDCVSEMDTINHFVGMYPIASGGPVEMMFSGFLYAFLAVVLLGFAIPGRVPRTLIMAAGFAATAVWMTLALYTPDGVQYMGRNWLAGLVDSLGRADDIPDEALHPVVRQLKESLAKSGIGTPAVPKAAVDATRAQLIDALKTAHDVKAPVSLTEPAPVWSGRALDVLAWYYAESLGRWFNEPAKNARYVTTVRTTTHVLYGTILAAMVFFLWLAWRPRSRLFILFPIAGMLLPLIFLVVYSAWLWWYGHTLNAMGAFTLKPFMPTVFGDGKVAQFSTHSYPHIGFALMCLVAAAMAVAAVLRRSLPPAAKN
;
A
#
# COMPACT_ATOMS: atom_id res chain seq x y z
N MET A 1 -1.90 41.08 -95.14
CA MET A 1 -2.75 40.56 -94.05
C MET A 1 -1.82 40.01 -92.98
N SER A 2 -1.84 40.64 -91.81
CA SER A 2 -0.96 40.43 -90.66
C SER A 2 -1.31 39.16 -89.86
N ALA A 3 -0.24 38.51 -89.37
CA ALA A 3 -0.03 37.95 -88.02
C ALA A 3 -1.04 36.89 -87.48
N SER A 4 -0.70 35.99 -86.55
CA SER A 4 0.44 35.85 -85.64
C SER A 4 0.60 34.37 -85.26
N VAL A 5 1.84 33.95 -85.01
CA VAL A 5 2.18 32.66 -84.39
C VAL A 5 2.10 32.84 -82.87
N SER A 6 1.26 32.06 -82.20
CA SER A 6 1.10 32.05 -80.75
C SER A 6 2.18 31.19 -80.07
N ALA A 7 2.98 31.81 -79.19
CA ALA A 7 3.99 31.16 -78.36
C ALA A 7 3.36 30.38 -77.18
N PRO A 8 4.04 29.35 -76.62
CA PRO A 8 3.51 28.54 -75.52
C PRO A 8 3.65 29.27 -74.17
N THR A 9 2.57 29.24 -73.38
CA THR A 9 2.50 29.78 -72.02
C THR A 9 3.36 28.98 -71.04
N ALA A 10 4.27 29.66 -70.34
CA ALA A 10 5.04 29.11 -69.23
C ALA A 10 4.14 28.79 -68.02
N PRO A 11 4.46 27.74 -67.22
CA PRO A 11 3.70 27.42 -66.01
C PRO A 11 3.96 28.48 -64.93
N SER A 12 2.91 29.01 -64.32
CA SER A 12 3.03 29.94 -63.19
C SER A 12 3.64 29.20 -62.00
N ALA A 13 4.83 29.61 -61.57
CA ALA A 13 5.39 29.21 -60.28
C ALA A 13 4.47 29.75 -59.17
N GLY A 14 3.66 28.88 -58.57
CA GLY A 14 2.89 29.20 -57.39
C GLY A 14 3.84 29.62 -56.26
N LYS A 15 3.61 30.82 -55.70
CA LYS A 15 4.29 31.25 -54.48
C LYS A 15 4.00 30.21 -53.38
N PRO A 16 5.00 29.82 -52.56
CA PRO A 16 4.73 29.01 -51.38
C PRO A 16 3.83 29.81 -50.44
N ASP A 17 2.63 29.28 -50.16
CA ASP A 17 1.69 29.86 -49.21
C ASP A 17 2.38 30.02 -47.84
N LEU A 18 2.72 31.26 -47.48
CA LEU A 18 3.18 31.61 -46.15
C LEU A 18 2.03 31.33 -45.16
N PRO A 19 2.28 30.58 -44.07
CA PRO A 19 1.23 30.25 -43.11
C PRO A 19 0.61 31.53 -42.52
N SER A 20 -0.72 31.58 -42.46
CA SER A 20 -1.46 32.70 -41.88
C SER A 20 -0.94 33.08 -40.49
N SER A 21 -0.91 34.37 -40.16
CA SER A 21 -0.32 34.87 -38.90
C SER A 21 -0.93 34.22 -37.64
N THR A 22 -2.18 33.78 -37.73
CA THR A 22 -2.91 33.03 -36.70
C THR A 22 -2.32 31.65 -36.44
N ALA A 23 -1.87 30.94 -37.48
CA ALA A 23 -1.25 29.62 -37.37
C ALA A 23 0.17 29.71 -36.77
N ALA A 24 0.92 30.77 -37.08
CA ALA A 24 2.24 31.02 -36.50
C ALA A 24 2.17 31.33 -34.99
N ALA A 25 1.20 32.13 -34.56
CA ALA A 25 0.99 32.48 -33.15
C ALA A 25 0.49 31.30 -32.28
N ALA A 26 -0.19 30.31 -32.87
CA ALA A 26 -0.73 29.15 -32.16
C ALA A 26 0.31 28.05 -31.83
N ARG A 27 1.35 27.90 -32.65
CA ARG A 27 2.43 26.89 -32.46
C ARG A 27 3.11 26.94 -31.08
N PRO A 28 3.58 28.10 -30.56
CA PRO A 28 4.22 28.15 -29.24
C PRO A 28 3.26 27.83 -28.10
N ARG A 29 1.95 28.17 -28.22
CA ARG A 29 0.94 27.82 -27.22
C ARG A 29 0.70 26.31 -27.15
N ILE A 30 0.62 25.65 -28.30
CA ILE A 30 0.48 24.19 -28.39
C ILE A 30 1.71 23.47 -27.80
N ALA A 31 2.92 23.94 -28.12
CA ALA A 31 4.16 23.37 -27.58
C ALA A 31 4.24 23.51 -26.06
N ARG A 32 3.90 24.69 -25.51
CA ARG A 32 3.85 24.92 -24.05
C ARG A 32 2.84 24.01 -23.36
N ALA A 33 1.62 23.89 -23.88
CA ALA A 33 0.61 22.99 -23.33
C ALA A 33 1.07 21.51 -23.36
N ALA A 34 1.76 21.11 -24.43
CA ALA A 34 2.31 19.77 -24.59
C ALA A 34 3.43 19.47 -23.58
N ILE A 35 4.28 20.44 -23.26
CA ILE A 35 5.31 20.31 -22.22
C ILE A 35 4.65 20.28 -20.84
N LEU A 36 3.72 21.20 -20.58
CA LEU A 36 3.12 21.37 -19.27
C LEU A 36 2.35 20.13 -18.79
N PHE A 37 1.56 19.47 -19.65
CA PHE A 37 0.86 18.25 -19.21
C PHE A 37 1.83 17.11 -18.88
N ARG A 38 2.98 17.03 -19.55
CA ARG A 38 4.01 16.02 -19.26
C ARG A 38 4.74 16.34 -17.96
N VAL A 39 5.05 17.61 -17.71
CA VAL A 39 5.59 18.07 -16.43
C VAL A 39 4.63 17.74 -15.29
N LEU A 40 3.33 18.00 -15.46
CA LEU A 40 2.32 17.62 -14.46
C LEU A 40 2.22 16.12 -14.26
N THR A 41 2.35 15.32 -15.32
CA THR A 41 2.38 13.85 -15.20
C THR A 41 3.65 13.38 -14.47
N LEU A 42 4.78 14.04 -14.67
CA LEU A 42 6.01 13.77 -13.92
C LEU A 42 5.85 14.14 -12.44
N VAL A 43 5.25 15.29 -12.13
CA VAL A 43 4.91 15.69 -10.75
C VAL A 43 3.99 14.63 -10.11
N ALA A 44 3.00 14.12 -10.85
CA ALA A 44 2.14 13.04 -10.38
C ALA A 44 2.92 11.74 -10.13
N LEU A 45 3.87 11.36 -10.99
CA LEU A 45 4.72 10.19 -10.78
C LEU A 45 5.61 10.33 -9.54
N LEU A 46 6.22 11.50 -9.32
CA LEU A 46 7.03 11.79 -8.14
C LEU A 46 6.19 11.80 -6.87
N GLY A 47 5.01 12.44 -6.91
CA GLY A 47 4.05 12.44 -5.81
C GLY A 47 3.55 11.04 -5.46
N LEU A 48 3.28 10.21 -6.48
CA LEU A 48 2.91 8.81 -6.31
C LEU A 48 4.03 8.04 -5.59
N GLY A 49 5.27 8.14 -6.07
CA GLY A 49 6.43 7.52 -5.43
C GLY A 49 6.63 7.97 -3.98
N ALA A 50 6.56 9.27 -3.71
CA ALA A 50 6.70 9.82 -2.37
C ALA A 50 5.56 9.39 -1.43
N SER A 51 4.32 9.27 -1.93
CA SER A 51 3.17 8.83 -1.14
C SER A 51 3.30 7.38 -0.66
N TYR A 52 4.02 6.51 -1.39
CA TYR A 52 4.23 5.12 -1.00
C TYR A 52 5.03 4.99 0.29
N PHE A 53 6.05 5.84 0.47
CA PHE A 53 6.98 5.76 1.60
C PHE A 53 6.56 6.61 2.80
N THR A 54 5.50 7.40 2.67
CA THR A 54 5.04 8.30 3.73
C THR A 54 3.74 7.81 4.35
N PRO A 55 3.45 8.13 5.62
CA PRO A 55 2.18 7.77 6.21
C PRO A 55 1.06 8.56 5.56
N ILE A 56 -0.06 7.89 5.30
CA ILE A 56 -1.23 8.40 4.56
C ILE A 56 -2.26 8.93 5.52
N TRP A 57 -2.46 8.24 6.64
CA TRP A 57 -3.48 8.56 7.63
C TRP A 57 -2.94 8.22 9.00
N TRP A 58 -3.40 8.92 10.03
CA TRP A 58 -3.09 8.58 11.41
C TRP A 58 -4.36 8.47 12.23
N VAL A 59 -4.34 7.56 13.20
CA VAL A 59 -5.41 7.39 14.18
C VAL A 59 -4.79 7.42 15.56
N SER A 60 -5.46 8.09 16.48
CA SER A 60 -5.08 8.14 17.89
C SER A 60 -6.27 7.85 18.78
N LEU A 61 -6.05 7.03 19.82
CA LEU A 61 -6.98 6.83 20.92
C LEU A 61 -6.46 7.54 22.18
N LYS A 62 -7.33 8.35 22.78
CA LYS A 62 -7.10 8.99 24.09
C LYS A 62 -8.11 8.47 25.10
N ALA A 63 -7.64 8.13 26.28
CA ALA A 63 -8.49 7.69 27.39
C ALA A 63 -7.90 8.12 28.74
N PRO A 64 -8.67 8.10 29.83
CA PRO A 64 -8.18 8.41 31.17
C PRO A 64 -6.94 7.60 31.58
N ASN A 65 -6.85 6.34 31.14
CA ASN A 65 -5.72 5.45 31.39
C ASN A 65 -4.43 5.85 30.64
N TYR A 66 -4.55 6.71 29.62
CA TYR A 66 -3.43 7.27 28.85
C TYR A 66 -3.39 8.79 29.05
N PRO A 67 -2.94 9.28 30.22
CA PRO A 67 -3.01 10.69 30.58
C PRO A 67 -2.15 11.56 29.65
N ALA A 68 -2.66 12.74 29.27
CA ALA A 68 -2.03 13.61 28.27
C ALA A 68 -0.64 14.13 28.67
N GLN A 69 -0.33 14.20 29.97
CA GLN A 69 1.01 14.56 30.46
C GLN A 69 2.07 13.54 30.02
N THR A 70 1.62 12.31 29.80
CA THR A 70 2.46 11.14 29.59
C THR A 70 2.35 10.62 28.16
N PHE A 71 1.14 10.67 27.60
CA PHE A 71 0.78 10.30 26.25
C PHE A 71 0.05 11.49 25.59
N PRO A 72 0.77 12.58 25.23
CA PRO A 72 0.14 13.78 24.67
C PRO A 72 -0.64 13.49 23.38
N ASP A 73 -0.16 12.52 22.62
CA ASP A 73 -0.75 12.03 21.38
C ASP A 73 -1.62 10.79 21.54
N GLY A 74 -1.82 10.29 22.77
CA GLY A 74 -2.52 9.03 23.04
C GLY A 74 -1.82 7.82 22.43
N VAL A 75 -2.58 6.74 22.23
CA VAL A 75 -2.12 5.54 21.49
C VAL A 75 -2.27 5.84 20.01
N ARG A 76 -1.19 6.29 19.36
CA ARG A 76 -1.18 6.71 17.96
C ARG A 76 -0.58 5.63 17.04
N ILE A 77 -1.28 5.35 15.95
CA ILE A 77 -0.81 4.49 14.85
C ILE A 77 -0.84 5.25 13.54
N HIS A 78 0.08 4.90 12.64
CA HIS A 78 0.19 5.47 11.30
C HIS A 78 -0.11 4.42 10.23
N PHE A 79 -1.07 4.71 9.36
CA PHE A 79 -1.38 3.89 8.20
C PHE A 79 -0.46 4.27 7.05
N HIS A 80 0.32 3.30 6.58
CA HIS A 80 1.01 3.33 5.30
C HIS A 80 0.26 2.46 4.29
N VAL A 81 0.58 2.57 3.00
CA VAL A 81 -0.02 1.71 1.98
C VAL A 81 0.38 0.26 2.16
N ASP A 82 1.54 0.01 2.76
CA ASP A 82 2.19 -1.30 2.83
C ASP A 82 2.22 -1.90 4.24
N ARG A 83 1.83 -1.15 5.27
CA ARG A 83 1.79 -1.60 6.67
C ARG A 83 1.03 -0.64 7.57
N VAL A 84 0.84 -1.04 8.83
CA VAL A 84 0.57 -0.12 9.94
C VAL A 84 1.83 0.02 10.77
N ALA A 85 2.21 1.26 11.09
CA ALA A 85 3.42 1.58 11.82
C ALA A 85 3.10 2.21 13.18
N ASN A 86 4.01 2.01 14.13
CA ASN A 86 3.96 2.67 15.44
C ASN A 86 4.08 4.19 15.27
N GLY A 87 3.11 4.93 15.80
CA GLY A 87 3.07 6.40 15.79
C GLY A 87 3.48 7.03 17.12
N CYS A 88 3.79 6.22 18.14
CA CYS A 88 4.21 6.70 19.44
C CYS A 88 5.72 6.97 19.50
N GLN A 89 6.07 7.95 20.32
CA GLN A 89 7.44 8.42 20.50
C GLN A 89 7.94 8.02 21.89
N MET A 90 9.27 8.02 22.07
CA MET A 90 9.91 7.83 23.37
C MET A 90 9.37 8.85 24.37
N ARG A 91 8.96 8.40 25.55
CA ARG A 91 8.46 9.29 26.59
C ARG A 91 9.63 9.81 27.43
N GLU A 92 9.64 11.12 27.65
CA GLU A 92 10.48 11.71 28.69
C GLU A 92 9.70 11.69 30.01
N SER A 93 10.01 10.74 30.89
CA SER A 93 9.42 10.66 32.24
C SER A 93 10.50 10.75 33.31
N LYS A 94 10.21 11.51 34.38
CA LYS A 94 11.07 11.59 35.57
C LYS A 94 10.96 10.37 36.48
N GLU A 95 9.91 9.57 36.31
CA GLU A 95 9.58 8.44 37.20
C GLU A 95 9.88 7.07 36.57
N VAL A 96 9.90 6.98 35.23
CA VAL A 96 10.08 5.71 34.51
C VAL A 96 11.07 5.90 33.37
N LEU A 97 12.18 5.16 33.42
CA LEU A 97 13.15 5.09 32.32
C LEU A 97 12.64 4.12 31.26
N GLU A 98 12.14 4.65 30.14
CA GLU A 98 11.80 3.85 28.97
C GLU A 98 13.03 3.68 28.08
N LYS A 99 13.36 2.43 27.72
CA LYS A 99 14.47 2.10 26.80
C LYS A 99 14.04 2.08 25.34
N GLU A 100 12.74 1.87 25.09
CA GLU A 100 12.12 1.81 23.77
C GLU A 100 10.75 2.50 23.84
N ALA A 101 10.29 3.02 22.70
CA ALA A 101 9.02 3.74 22.64
C ALA A 101 7.88 2.74 22.82
N LEU A 102 6.79 3.17 23.45
CA LEU A 102 5.57 2.37 23.57
C LEU A 102 5.16 1.84 22.19
N ASP A 103 4.95 0.53 22.08
CA ASP A 103 4.40 -0.08 20.87
C ASP A 103 2.90 0.17 20.79
N CYS A 104 2.52 1.29 20.19
CA CYS A 104 1.13 1.68 20.08
C CYS A 104 0.33 0.82 19.10
N VAL A 105 0.96 -0.01 18.27
CA VAL A 105 0.24 -1.01 17.48
C VAL A 105 -0.22 -2.15 18.41
N SER A 106 0.68 -2.68 19.24
CA SER A 106 0.36 -3.73 20.22
C SER A 106 -0.67 -3.25 21.26
N GLU A 107 -0.54 -2.01 21.75
CA GLU A 107 -1.52 -1.43 22.68
C GLU A 107 -2.89 -1.24 22.02
N MET A 108 -2.92 -0.76 20.77
CA MET A 108 -4.16 -0.64 20.00
C MET A 108 -4.82 -2.00 19.80
N ASP A 109 -4.05 -3.04 19.46
CA ASP A 109 -4.56 -4.41 19.28
C ASP A 109 -5.08 -5.01 20.59
N THR A 110 -4.42 -4.69 21.71
CA THR A 110 -4.88 -5.06 23.05
C THR A 110 -6.24 -4.42 23.35
N ILE A 111 -6.38 -3.11 23.11
CA ILE A 111 -7.66 -2.40 23.27
C ILE A 111 -8.73 -2.99 22.34
N ASN A 112 -8.39 -3.25 21.08
CA ASN A 112 -9.29 -3.84 20.10
C ASN A 112 -9.80 -5.20 20.57
N HIS A 113 -8.90 -6.07 21.03
CA HIS A 113 -9.24 -7.38 21.56
C HIS A 113 -10.26 -7.29 22.71
N PHE A 114 -10.06 -6.36 23.66
CA PHE A 114 -10.99 -6.14 24.77
C PHE A 114 -12.41 -5.76 24.32
N VAL A 115 -12.57 -5.05 23.22
CA VAL A 115 -13.89 -4.65 22.68
C VAL A 115 -14.40 -5.59 21.57
N GLY A 116 -13.70 -6.70 21.32
CA GLY A 116 -14.04 -7.67 20.29
C GLY A 116 -13.62 -7.27 18.87
N MET A 117 -12.92 -6.16 18.68
CA MET A 117 -12.33 -5.81 17.37
C MET A 117 -11.12 -6.69 17.07
N TYR A 118 -10.99 -7.11 15.81
CA TYR A 118 -9.82 -7.83 15.30
C TYR A 118 -8.55 -6.96 15.35
N PRO A 119 -7.34 -7.56 15.39
CA PRO A 119 -6.09 -6.80 15.37
C PRO A 119 -6.00 -5.95 14.11
N ILE A 120 -5.36 -4.79 14.20
CA ILE A 120 -5.29 -3.78 13.15
C ILE A 120 -4.69 -4.33 11.85
N ALA A 121 -3.76 -5.28 11.94
CA ALA A 121 -3.17 -5.91 10.77
C ALA A 121 -4.10 -6.93 10.07
N SER A 122 -5.26 -7.25 10.65
CA SER A 122 -6.26 -8.09 10.00
C SER A 122 -7.02 -7.37 8.88
N GLY A 123 -6.94 -6.04 8.86
CA GLY A 123 -7.59 -5.14 7.91
C GLY A 123 -6.67 -4.77 6.76
N GLY A 124 -7.18 -4.91 5.54
CA GLY A 124 -6.43 -4.65 4.30
C GLY A 124 -5.22 -5.55 4.05
N PRO A 125 -5.20 -6.83 4.46
CA PRO A 125 -3.98 -7.65 4.40
C PRO A 125 -3.50 -7.88 2.97
N VAL A 126 -4.43 -8.04 2.03
CA VAL A 126 -4.13 -8.24 0.61
C VAL A 126 -3.71 -6.92 -0.01
N GLU A 127 -4.40 -5.82 0.30
CA GLU A 127 -4.10 -4.49 -0.20
C GLU A 127 -2.70 -4.02 0.21
N MET A 128 -2.31 -4.26 1.47
CA MET A 128 -0.96 -3.97 1.96
C MET A 128 0.10 -4.79 1.23
N MET A 129 -0.14 -6.09 1.03
CA MET A 129 0.77 -6.97 0.28
C MET A 129 0.91 -6.53 -1.19
N PHE A 130 -0.20 -6.17 -1.84
CA PHE A 130 -0.19 -5.78 -3.26
C PHE A 130 0.17 -4.31 -3.51
N SER A 131 0.27 -3.49 -2.47
CA SER A 131 0.48 -2.04 -2.58
C SER A 131 1.63 -1.67 -3.52
N GLY A 132 2.80 -2.32 -3.39
CA GLY A 132 3.96 -2.10 -4.26
C GLY A 132 3.68 -2.39 -5.73
N PHE A 133 2.99 -3.50 -6.03
CA PHE A 133 2.62 -3.88 -7.39
C PHE A 133 1.57 -2.93 -7.98
N LEU A 134 0.57 -2.52 -7.18
CA LEU A 134 -0.47 -1.57 -7.59
C LEU A 134 0.12 -0.19 -7.89
N TYR A 135 1.08 0.26 -7.09
CA TYR A 135 1.79 1.52 -7.32
C TYR A 135 2.67 1.46 -8.56
N ALA A 136 3.39 0.36 -8.80
CA ALA A 136 4.16 0.15 -10.03
C ALA A 136 3.24 0.12 -11.26
N PHE A 137 2.12 -0.61 -11.19
CA PHE A 137 1.09 -0.63 -12.22
C PHE A 137 0.57 0.78 -12.53
N LEU A 138 0.17 1.54 -11.51
CA LEU A 138 -0.32 2.90 -11.68
C LEU A 138 0.76 3.82 -12.27
N ALA A 139 2.01 3.70 -11.82
CA ALA A 139 3.12 4.45 -12.39
C ALA A 139 3.31 4.17 -13.90
N VAL A 140 3.21 2.91 -14.33
CA VAL A 140 3.28 2.54 -15.76
C VAL A 140 2.09 3.12 -16.54
N VAL A 141 0.88 3.12 -15.96
CA VAL A 141 -0.28 3.78 -16.56
C VAL A 141 -0.03 5.28 -16.73
N LEU A 142 0.38 5.99 -15.67
CA LEU A 142 0.65 7.43 -15.74
C LEU A 142 1.80 7.76 -16.71
N LEU A 143 2.85 6.94 -16.75
CA LEU A 143 3.94 7.08 -17.70
C LEU A 143 3.44 6.93 -19.15
N GLY A 144 2.58 5.96 -19.41
CA GLY A 144 1.94 5.78 -20.71
C GLY A 144 1.11 6.98 -21.16
N PHE A 145 0.52 7.72 -20.21
CA PHE A 145 -0.19 8.96 -20.53
C PHE A 145 0.73 10.07 -21.07
N ALA A 146 1.95 10.17 -20.51
CA ALA A 146 2.92 11.20 -20.88
C ALA A 146 3.62 10.94 -22.23
N ILE A 147 3.85 9.67 -22.58
CA ILE A 147 4.65 9.28 -23.74
C ILE A 147 3.92 9.60 -25.07
N PRO A 148 4.52 10.40 -25.97
CA PRO A 148 4.03 10.55 -27.34
C PRO A 148 4.34 9.31 -28.18
N GLY A 149 3.59 9.07 -29.25
CA GLY A 149 3.76 7.93 -30.15
C GLY A 149 3.02 6.68 -29.68
N ARG A 150 2.17 6.11 -30.54
CA ARG A 150 1.50 4.82 -30.28
C ARG A 150 2.48 3.68 -29.98
N VAL A 151 3.55 3.57 -30.77
CA VAL A 151 4.52 2.48 -30.70
C VAL A 151 5.40 2.62 -29.46
N PRO A 152 6.14 3.74 -29.24
CA PRO A 152 6.97 3.89 -28.05
C PRO A 152 6.16 3.80 -26.75
N ARG A 153 4.95 4.38 -26.70
CA ARG A 153 4.06 4.23 -25.54
C ARG A 153 3.76 2.77 -25.23
N THR A 154 3.29 2.03 -26.23
CA THR A 154 2.89 0.63 -26.02
C THR A 154 4.10 -0.22 -25.64
N LEU A 155 5.25 -0.03 -26.28
CA LEU A 155 6.47 -0.79 -25.96
C LEU A 155 6.96 -0.52 -24.54
N ILE A 156 7.04 0.74 -24.12
CA ILE A 156 7.47 1.11 -22.77
C ILE A 156 6.47 0.59 -21.72
N MET A 157 5.17 0.71 -21.98
CA MET A 157 4.16 0.16 -21.08
C MET A 157 4.21 -1.36 -21.02
N ALA A 158 4.40 -2.04 -22.15
CA ALA A 158 4.52 -3.50 -22.20
C ALA A 158 5.72 -3.97 -21.39
N ALA A 159 6.87 -3.30 -21.52
CA ALA A 159 8.05 -3.57 -20.71
C ALA A 159 7.79 -3.34 -19.21
N GLY A 160 7.17 -2.21 -18.84
CA GLY A 160 6.86 -1.89 -17.44
C GLY A 160 5.86 -2.86 -16.80
N PHE A 161 4.80 -3.24 -17.52
CA PHE A 161 3.84 -4.23 -17.05
C PHE A 161 4.42 -5.63 -17.02
N ALA A 162 5.23 -6.03 -18.01
CA ALA A 162 5.93 -7.32 -17.98
C ALA A 162 6.87 -7.40 -16.77
N ALA A 163 7.66 -6.35 -16.50
CA ALA A 163 8.52 -6.29 -15.32
C ALA A 163 7.70 -6.39 -14.02
N THR A 164 6.59 -5.67 -13.91
CA THR A 164 5.71 -5.73 -12.74
C THR A 164 5.05 -7.11 -12.58
N ALA A 165 4.58 -7.72 -13.66
CA ALA A 165 3.96 -9.04 -13.65
C ALA A 165 4.97 -10.14 -13.28
N VAL A 166 6.19 -10.08 -13.82
CA VAL A 166 7.28 -11.00 -13.45
C VAL A 166 7.64 -10.81 -11.98
N TRP A 167 7.86 -9.58 -11.52
CA TRP A 167 8.15 -9.28 -10.12
C TRP A 167 7.06 -9.83 -9.18
N MET A 168 5.79 -9.56 -9.49
CA MET A 168 4.65 -10.06 -8.73
C MET A 168 4.57 -11.60 -8.74
N THR A 169 4.83 -12.24 -9.88
CA THR A 169 4.80 -13.70 -10.00
C THR A 169 5.91 -14.36 -9.18
N LEU A 170 7.14 -13.84 -9.29
CA LEU A 170 8.27 -14.28 -8.49
C LEU A 170 7.98 -14.11 -6.99
N ALA A 171 7.45 -12.95 -6.59
CA ALA A 171 7.15 -12.71 -5.18
C ALA A 171 6.12 -13.69 -4.60
N LEU A 172 5.01 -13.94 -5.33
CA LEU A 172 3.88 -14.69 -4.80
C LEU A 172 4.02 -16.21 -4.93
N TYR A 173 4.67 -16.71 -5.98
CA TYR A 173 4.54 -18.11 -6.37
C TYR A 173 5.85 -18.91 -6.39
N THR A 174 7.03 -18.28 -6.43
CA THR A 174 8.29 -19.03 -6.40
C THR A 174 8.79 -19.27 -4.98
N PRO A 175 9.50 -20.40 -4.73
CA PRO A 175 10.22 -20.58 -3.47
C PRO A 175 11.07 -19.36 -3.13
N ASP A 176 11.10 -18.97 -1.85
CA ASP A 176 11.77 -17.76 -1.35
C ASP A 176 11.32 -16.44 -2.01
N GLY A 177 10.14 -16.41 -2.64
CA GLY A 177 9.58 -15.21 -3.28
C GLY A 177 9.41 -14.01 -2.34
N VAL A 178 9.28 -14.24 -1.03
CA VAL A 178 9.17 -13.20 0.01
C VAL A 178 10.34 -12.20 -0.01
N GLN A 179 11.52 -12.60 -0.51
CA GLN A 179 12.67 -11.70 -0.69
C GLN A 179 12.42 -10.53 -1.66
N TYR A 180 11.46 -10.70 -2.57
CA TYR A 180 11.05 -9.69 -3.53
C TYR A 180 10.00 -8.73 -2.96
N MET A 181 9.53 -8.93 -1.73
CA MET A 181 8.60 -8.03 -1.06
C MET A 181 9.30 -6.80 -0.49
N GLY A 182 8.53 -5.74 -0.28
CA GLY A 182 9.03 -4.50 0.33
C GLY A 182 9.46 -4.71 1.78
N ARG A 183 10.58 -4.11 2.18
CA ARG A 183 11.09 -4.16 3.57
C ARG A 183 10.03 -3.74 4.59
N ASN A 184 9.33 -2.67 4.28
CA ASN A 184 8.31 -2.09 5.13
C ASN A 184 7.15 -3.05 5.39
N TRP A 185 6.65 -3.74 4.36
CA TRP A 185 5.62 -4.76 4.52
C TRP A 185 6.10 -5.88 5.46
N LEU A 186 7.33 -6.38 5.26
CA LEU A 186 7.94 -7.38 6.15
C LEU A 186 8.07 -6.88 7.60
N ALA A 187 8.51 -5.64 7.78
CA ALA A 187 8.60 -5.02 9.11
C ALA A 187 7.21 -4.96 9.79
N GLY A 188 6.17 -4.60 9.04
CA GLY A 188 4.79 -4.60 9.53
C GLY A 188 4.31 -5.98 10.00
N LEU A 189 4.67 -7.05 9.29
CA LEU A 189 4.34 -8.42 9.71
C LEU A 189 5.07 -8.79 11.01
N VAL A 190 6.37 -8.49 11.10
CA VAL A 190 7.17 -8.79 12.30
C VAL A 190 6.66 -7.99 13.50
N ASP A 191 6.41 -6.70 13.32
CA ASP A 191 5.90 -5.83 14.38
C ASP A 191 4.54 -6.32 14.89
N SER A 192 3.61 -6.72 14.01
CA SER A 192 2.27 -7.19 14.42
C SER A 192 2.25 -8.57 15.08
N LEU A 193 3.16 -9.49 14.70
CA LEU A 193 3.31 -10.76 15.42
C LEU A 193 3.78 -10.57 16.87
N GLY A 194 4.14 -9.33 17.24
CA GLY A 194 4.72 -8.96 18.50
C GLY A 194 6.21 -9.16 18.42
N ARG A 195 6.97 -8.10 18.70
CA ARG A 195 8.32 -8.29 19.22
C ARG A 195 8.14 -9.10 20.50
N ALA A 196 8.81 -10.25 20.61
CA ALA A 196 8.77 -10.98 21.87
C ALA A 196 9.25 -10.01 22.96
N ASP A 197 8.34 -9.59 23.83
CA ASP A 197 8.69 -8.93 25.07
C ASP A 197 9.31 -10.00 25.96
N ASP A 198 10.54 -10.39 25.62
CA ASP A 198 11.43 -10.95 26.62
C ASP A 198 11.68 -9.83 27.60
N ILE A 199 10.89 -9.84 28.68
CA ILE A 199 11.28 -9.27 29.95
C ILE A 199 12.69 -9.83 30.21
N PRO A 200 13.73 -8.97 30.30
CA PRO A 200 15.08 -9.42 30.58
C PRO A 200 15.04 -10.34 31.79
N ASP A 201 15.85 -11.40 31.81
CA ASP A 201 15.76 -12.37 32.89
C ASP A 201 15.93 -11.70 34.27
N GLU A 202 16.62 -10.56 34.37
CA GLU A 202 16.76 -9.76 35.60
C GLU A 202 15.48 -9.10 36.11
N ALA A 203 14.50 -8.88 35.22
CA ALA A 203 13.20 -8.31 35.56
C ALA A 203 12.12 -9.39 35.77
N LEU A 204 12.45 -10.67 35.60
CA LEU A 204 11.55 -11.78 35.91
C LEU A 204 11.52 -12.05 37.42
N HIS A 205 10.34 -12.35 37.94
CA HIS A 205 10.19 -12.86 39.30
C HIS A 205 11.06 -14.13 39.48
N PRO A 206 11.72 -14.36 40.62
CA PRO A 206 12.66 -15.47 40.81
C PRO A 206 12.11 -16.84 40.41
N VAL A 207 10.82 -17.08 40.69
CA VAL A 207 10.10 -18.30 40.31
C VAL A 207 9.96 -18.45 38.79
N VAL A 208 9.68 -17.35 38.08
CA VAL A 208 9.54 -17.37 36.61
C VAL A 208 10.90 -17.58 35.95
N ARG A 209 11.96 -16.97 36.48
CA ARG A 209 13.34 -17.22 36.03
C ARG A 209 13.74 -18.69 36.23
N GLN A 210 13.47 -19.25 37.41
CA GLN A 210 13.74 -20.66 37.71
C GLN A 210 12.95 -21.60 36.77
N LEU A 211 11.68 -21.29 36.48
CA LEU A 211 10.87 -22.02 35.51
C LEU A 211 11.46 -21.91 34.09
N LYS A 212 11.87 -20.72 33.64
CA LYS A 212 12.48 -20.48 32.32
C LYS A 212 13.80 -21.24 32.17
N GLU A 213 14.64 -21.24 33.21
CA GLU A 213 15.89 -22.00 33.26
C GLU A 213 15.65 -23.53 33.28
N SER A 214 14.65 -24.00 34.03
CA SER A 214 14.26 -25.41 34.04
C SER A 214 13.70 -25.87 32.69
N LEU A 215 12.90 -25.03 32.02
CA LEU A 215 12.39 -25.26 30.67
C LEU A 215 13.53 -25.30 29.65
N ALA A 216 14.47 -24.34 29.71
CA ALA A 216 15.64 -24.32 28.85
C ALA A 216 16.54 -25.56 29.05
N LYS A 217 16.77 -25.99 30.29
CA LYS A 217 17.53 -27.22 30.62
C LYS A 217 16.85 -28.50 30.15
N SER A 218 15.51 -28.51 30.07
CA SER A 218 14.76 -29.66 29.59
C SER A 218 14.80 -29.83 28.06
N GLY A 219 15.40 -28.88 27.33
CA GLY A 219 15.36 -28.84 25.86
C GLY A 219 13.98 -28.43 25.32
N ILE A 220 13.03 -28.07 26.21
CA ILE A 220 11.68 -27.57 25.90
C ILE A 220 11.69 -26.02 25.98
N GLY A 221 12.77 -25.40 25.53
CA GLY A 221 12.82 -23.95 25.36
C GLY A 221 12.35 -23.60 23.96
N THR A 222 11.24 -22.88 23.81
CA THR A 222 10.96 -22.18 22.56
C THR A 222 12.06 -21.14 22.35
N PRO A 223 12.84 -21.21 21.25
CA PRO A 223 13.75 -20.12 20.88
C PRO A 223 12.95 -18.82 20.88
N ALA A 224 13.48 -17.78 21.55
CA ALA A 224 12.87 -16.46 21.47
C ALA A 224 12.82 -16.02 20.00
N VAL A 225 11.66 -15.52 19.56
CA VAL A 225 11.55 -14.91 18.23
C VAL A 225 12.45 -13.68 18.23
N PRO A 226 13.48 -13.60 17.37
CA PRO A 226 14.44 -12.51 17.40
C PRO A 226 13.76 -11.16 17.25
N LYS A 227 14.09 -10.21 18.13
CA LYS A 227 13.67 -8.81 17.98
C LYS A 227 14.31 -8.26 16.70
N ALA A 228 13.49 -7.94 15.70
CA ALA A 228 13.98 -7.18 14.56
C ALA A 228 14.20 -5.72 15.00
N ALA A 229 15.43 -5.23 14.85
CA ALA A 229 15.75 -3.83 15.07
C ALA A 229 14.93 -2.93 14.13
N VAL A 230 14.73 -1.66 14.51
CA VAL A 230 13.97 -0.68 13.72
C VAL A 230 14.58 -0.48 12.31
N ASP A 231 15.89 -0.65 12.19
CA ASP A 231 16.66 -0.55 10.95
C ASP A 231 16.97 -1.91 10.30
N ALA A 232 16.33 -2.99 10.76
CA ALA A 232 16.56 -4.34 10.27
C ALA A 232 16.48 -4.43 8.74
N THR A 233 17.43 -5.16 8.17
CA THR A 233 17.48 -5.46 6.75
C THR A 233 16.34 -6.41 6.36
N ARG A 234 16.02 -6.46 5.06
CA ARG A 234 15.03 -7.42 4.54
C ARG A 234 15.35 -8.87 4.91
N ALA A 235 16.62 -9.26 4.83
CA ALA A 235 17.05 -10.61 5.16
C ALA A 235 16.81 -10.93 6.65
N GLN A 236 17.16 -10.01 7.55
CA GLN A 236 16.90 -10.16 8.99
C GLN A 236 15.41 -10.27 9.30
N LEU A 237 14.56 -9.49 8.63
CA LEU A 237 13.10 -9.56 8.81
C LEU A 237 12.54 -10.91 8.33
N ILE A 238 13.02 -11.42 7.20
CA ILE A 238 12.61 -12.74 6.67
C ILE A 238 13.07 -13.86 7.61
N ASP A 239 14.29 -13.78 8.12
CA ASP A 239 14.83 -14.75 9.08
C ASP A 239 14.04 -14.75 10.39
N ALA A 240 13.64 -13.58 10.89
CA ALA A 240 12.75 -13.46 12.04
C ALA A 240 11.38 -14.11 11.79
N LEU A 241 10.77 -13.89 10.62
CA LEU A 241 9.50 -14.52 10.24
C LEU A 241 9.64 -16.04 10.10
N LYS A 242 10.72 -16.53 9.49
CA LYS A 242 11.00 -17.95 9.35
C LYS A 242 11.20 -18.61 10.72
N THR A 243 11.98 -17.99 11.59
CA THR A 243 12.18 -18.46 12.96
C THR A 243 10.85 -18.52 13.70
N ALA A 244 10.03 -17.46 13.62
CA ALA A 244 8.70 -17.46 14.22
C ALA A 244 7.80 -18.56 13.67
N HIS A 245 7.84 -18.82 12.36
CA HIS A 245 7.11 -19.91 11.72
C HIS A 245 7.53 -21.28 12.26
N ASP A 246 8.84 -21.54 12.35
CA ASP A 246 9.36 -22.83 12.79
C ASP A 246 9.10 -23.07 14.28
N VAL A 247 9.22 -22.03 15.11
CA VAL A 247 8.92 -22.07 16.55
C VAL A 247 7.42 -22.30 16.81
N LYS A 248 6.56 -21.70 16.00
CA LYS A 248 5.10 -21.78 16.14
C LYS A 248 4.46 -22.89 15.31
N ALA A 249 5.27 -23.76 14.69
CA ALA A 249 4.75 -24.88 13.92
C ALA A 249 3.88 -25.77 14.81
N PRO A 250 2.66 -26.16 14.37
CA PRO A 250 1.78 -26.99 15.18
C PRO A 250 2.45 -28.34 15.45
N VAL A 251 2.46 -28.75 16.72
CA VAL A 251 2.91 -30.08 17.13
C VAL A 251 1.78 -31.06 16.83
N SER A 252 1.92 -31.83 15.75
CA SER A 252 0.97 -32.88 15.38
C SER A 252 1.65 -34.25 15.40
N LEU A 253 0.95 -35.26 15.93
CA LEU A 253 1.39 -36.66 15.91
C LEU A 253 1.08 -37.36 14.58
N THR A 254 0.22 -36.76 13.76
CA THR A 254 -0.34 -37.39 12.55
C THR A 254 -0.01 -36.64 11.27
N GLU A 255 0.23 -35.33 11.37
CA GLU A 255 0.54 -34.48 10.22
C GLU A 255 1.98 -33.96 10.34
N PRO A 256 2.75 -33.95 9.23
CA PRO A 256 4.07 -33.34 9.24
C PRO A 256 3.96 -31.84 9.50
N ALA A 257 4.95 -31.29 10.21
CA ALA A 257 5.03 -29.85 10.43
C ALA A 257 5.06 -29.10 9.08
N PRO A 258 4.31 -27.99 8.94
CA PRO A 258 4.35 -27.18 7.74
C PRO A 258 5.77 -26.69 7.49
N VAL A 259 6.23 -26.79 6.24
CA VAL A 259 7.58 -26.37 5.83
C VAL A 259 7.51 -24.93 5.31
N TRP A 260 8.47 -24.10 5.72
CA TRP A 260 8.61 -22.75 5.19
C TRP A 260 8.87 -22.77 3.67
N SER A 261 7.88 -22.33 2.89
CA SER A 261 8.00 -22.25 1.42
C SER A 261 8.69 -20.98 0.94
N GLY A 262 8.70 -19.93 1.78
CA GLY A 262 9.16 -18.59 1.42
C GLY A 262 8.32 -17.88 0.35
N ARG A 263 7.21 -18.46 -0.13
CA ARG A 263 6.28 -17.79 -1.05
C ARG A 263 5.53 -16.69 -0.30
N ALA A 264 5.49 -15.46 -0.82
CA ALA A 264 4.83 -14.35 -0.11
C ALA A 264 3.35 -14.64 0.22
N LEU A 265 2.66 -15.38 -0.66
CA LEU A 265 1.27 -15.81 -0.44
C LEU A 265 1.12 -16.74 0.76
N ASP A 266 2.04 -17.70 0.94
CA ASP A 266 2.00 -18.61 2.08
C ASP A 266 2.41 -17.90 3.36
N VAL A 267 3.42 -17.02 3.28
CA VAL A 267 3.84 -16.20 4.42
C VAL A 267 2.68 -15.33 4.90
N LEU A 268 1.95 -14.66 4.00
CA LEU A 268 0.76 -13.89 4.37
C LEU A 268 -0.33 -14.78 4.99
N ALA A 269 -0.62 -15.95 4.39
CA ALA A 269 -1.66 -16.84 4.89
C ALA A 269 -1.34 -17.38 6.30
N TRP A 270 -0.10 -17.81 6.53
CA TRP A 270 0.39 -18.24 7.84
C TRP A 270 0.36 -17.09 8.85
N TYR A 271 0.94 -15.95 8.51
CA TYR A 271 0.96 -14.75 9.35
C TYR A 271 -0.45 -14.35 9.77
N TYR A 272 -1.40 -14.38 8.83
CA TYR A 272 -2.78 -13.98 9.08
C TYR A 272 -3.48 -14.95 10.03
N ALA A 273 -3.24 -16.25 9.88
CA ALA A 273 -3.73 -17.27 10.80
C ALA A 273 -3.18 -17.06 12.22
N GLU A 274 -1.86 -16.80 12.31
CA GLU A 274 -1.16 -16.61 13.57
C GLU A 274 -1.60 -15.33 14.30
N SER A 275 -1.70 -14.22 13.56
CA SER A 275 -2.18 -12.94 14.10
C SER A 275 -3.60 -13.07 14.62
N LEU A 276 -4.51 -13.71 13.86
CA LEU A 276 -5.88 -13.95 14.34
C LEU A 276 -5.91 -14.87 15.56
N GLY A 277 -5.17 -15.97 15.54
CA GLY A 277 -5.14 -16.97 16.62
C GLY A 277 -4.59 -16.41 17.93
N ARG A 278 -3.62 -15.49 17.86
CA ARG A 278 -3.04 -14.80 19.02
C ARG A 278 -4.10 -14.05 19.83
N TRP A 279 -5.03 -13.38 19.16
CA TRP A 279 -6.05 -12.55 19.80
C TRP A 279 -7.38 -13.29 19.97
N PHE A 280 -7.76 -14.11 19.01
CA PHE A 280 -9.05 -14.80 18.98
C PHE A 280 -8.87 -16.25 18.53
N ASN A 281 -8.79 -17.16 19.49
CA ASN A 281 -8.58 -18.58 19.25
C ASN A 281 -9.85 -19.32 18.78
N GLU A 282 -10.26 -19.06 17.53
CA GLU A 282 -11.35 -19.75 16.83
C GLU A 282 -10.83 -20.44 15.54
N PRO A 283 -10.20 -21.62 15.64
CA PRO A 283 -9.45 -22.22 14.52
C PRO A 283 -10.26 -22.38 13.23
N ALA A 284 -11.50 -22.87 13.32
CA ALA A 284 -12.36 -23.07 12.15
C ALA A 284 -12.75 -21.76 11.46
N LYS A 285 -13.02 -20.70 12.24
CA LYS A 285 -13.36 -19.37 11.74
C LYS A 285 -12.14 -18.68 11.14
N ASN A 286 -11.00 -18.77 11.81
CA ASN A 286 -9.72 -18.23 11.35
C ASN A 286 -9.31 -18.90 10.04
N ALA A 287 -9.43 -20.22 9.92
CA ALA A 287 -9.17 -20.95 8.68
C ALA A 287 -10.05 -20.45 7.50
N ARG A 288 -11.32 -20.12 7.76
CA ARG A 288 -12.20 -19.53 6.74
C ARG A 288 -11.70 -18.15 6.30
N TYR A 289 -11.28 -17.29 7.22
CA TYR A 289 -10.71 -15.98 6.85
C TYR A 289 -9.40 -16.11 6.08
N VAL A 290 -8.51 -17.01 6.50
CA VAL A 290 -7.26 -17.33 5.77
C VAL A 290 -7.57 -17.79 4.35
N THR A 291 -8.57 -18.65 4.18
CA THR A 291 -9.04 -19.09 2.84
C THR A 291 -9.50 -17.89 2.01
N THR A 292 -10.30 -16.98 2.59
CA THR A 292 -10.71 -15.75 1.91
C THR A 292 -9.51 -14.90 1.50
N VAL A 293 -8.53 -14.67 2.38
CA VAL A 293 -7.32 -13.90 2.06
C VAL A 293 -6.54 -14.54 0.91
N ARG A 294 -6.39 -15.88 0.92
CA ARG A 294 -5.72 -16.62 -0.15
C ARG A 294 -6.48 -16.53 -1.48
N THR A 295 -7.80 -16.72 -1.48
CA THR A 295 -8.63 -16.60 -2.69
C THR A 295 -8.60 -15.18 -3.23
N THR A 296 -8.78 -14.17 -2.38
CA THR A 296 -8.71 -12.76 -2.76
C THR A 296 -7.35 -12.39 -3.34
N THR A 297 -6.26 -12.94 -2.79
CA THR A 297 -4.91 -12.77 -3.34
C THR A 297 -4.82 -13.27 -4.79
N HIS A 298 -5.31 -14.48 -5.09
CA HIS A 298 -5.31 -15.01 -6.46
C HIS A 298 -6.22 -14.22 -7.41
N VAL A 299 -7.41 -13.82 -6.94
CA VAL A 299 -8.37 -13.02 -7.72
C VAL A 299 -7.77 -11.65 -8.04
N LEU A 300 -7.17 -10.97 -7.07
CA LEU A 300 -6.54 -9.67 -7.28
C LEU A 300 -5.34 -9.78 -8.22
N TYR A 301 -4.49 -10.80 -8.06
CA TYR A 301 -3.41 -11.11 -8.99
C TYR A 301 -3.93 -11.21 -10.44
N GLY A 302 -4.95 -12.03 -10.69
CA GLY A 302 -5.55 -12.18 -12.02
C GLY A 302 -6.19 -10.89 -12.53
N THR A 303 -6.84 -10.12 -11.65
CA THR A 303 -7.47 -8.83 -11.97
C THR A 303 -6.44 -7.80 -12.42
N ILE A 304 -5.27 -7.74 -11.75
CA ILE A 304 -4.18 -6.84 -12.12
C ILE A 304 -3.62 -7.21 -13.49
N LEU A 305 -3.41 -8.50 -13.78
CA LEU A 305 -2.94 -8.94 -15.10
C LEU A 305 -3.95 -8.60 -16.21
N ALA A 306 -5.24 -8.82 -15.98
CA ALA A 306 -6.29 -8.43 -16.91
C ALA A 306 -6.31 -6.90 -17.13
N ALA A 307 -6.14 -6.11 -16.07
CA ALA A 307 -6.02 -4.65 -16.16
C ALA A 307 -4.78 -4.22 -16.97
N MET A 308 -3.62 -4.87 -16.79
CA MET A 308 -2.42 -4.60 -17.60
C MET A 308 -2.70 -4.81 -19.09
N VAL A 309 -3.29 -5.94 -19.47
CA VAL A 309 -3.67 -6.24 -20.87
C VAL A 309 -4.65 -5.20 -21.39
N PHE A 310 -5.66 -4.82 -20.60
CA PHE A 310 -6.62 -3.78 -20.95
C PHE A 310 -5.96 -2.42 -21.23
N PHE A 311 -5.02 -1.99 -20.38
CA PHE A 311 -4.29 -0.73 -20.58
C PHE A 311 -3.32 -0.78 -21.76
N LEU A 312 -2.73 -1.94 -22.09
CA LEU A 312 -1.95 -2.10 -23.33
C LEU A 312 -2.83 -2.01 -24.58
N TRP A 313 -3.99 -2.66 -24.56
CA TRP A 313 -4.97 -2.53 -25.62
C TRP A 313 -5.40 -1.07 -25.82
N LEU A 314 -5.59 -0.34 -24.72
CA LEU A 314 -5.93 1.08 -24.76
C LEU A 314 -4.77 1.95 -25.25
N ALA A 315 -3.53 1.62 -24.90
CA ALA A 315 -2.32 2.31 -25.36
C ALA A 315 -2.18 2.28 -26.89
N TRP A 316 -2.62 1.18 -27.53
CA TRP A 316 -2.66 1.03 -28.98
C TRP A 316 -3.73 1.91 -29.67
N ARG A 317 -4.69 2.44 -28.91
CA ARG A 317 -5.84 3.21 -29.39
C ARG A 317 -5.83 4.67 -28.87
N PRO A 318 -4.78 5.47 -29.17
CA PRO A 318 -4.57 6.81 -28.58
C PRO A 318 -5.66 7.84 -28.92
N ARG A 319 -6.46 7.56 -29.96
CA ARG A 319 -7.57 8.40 -30.42
C ARG A 319 -8.92 8.02 -29.83
N SER A 320 -9.00 6.89 -29.11
CA SER A 320 -10.24 6.47 -28.45
C SER A 320 -10.62 7.45 -27.35
N ARG A 321 -11.93 7.67 -27.16
CA ARG A 321 -12.46 8.41 -26.00
C ARG A 321 -12.04 7.76 -24.68
N LEU A 322 -11.86 6.43 -24.68
CA LEU A 322 -11.40 5.66 -23.53
C LEU A 322 -9.99 6.02 -23.07
N PHE A 323 -9.17 6.71 -23.89
CA PHE A 323 -7.83 7.12 -23.48
C PHE A 323 -7.82 8.02 -22.23
N ILE A 324 -8.97 8.62 -21.88
CA ILE A 324 -9.15 9.36 -20.62
C ILE A 324 -9.01 8.49 -19.37
N LEU A 325 -9.10 7.15 -19.48
CA LEU A 325 -8.94 6.24 -18.35
C LEU A 325 -7.51 6.28 -17.76
N PHE A 326 -6.52 6.66 -18.56
CA PHE A 326 -5.14 6.84 -18.12
C PHE A 326 -5.00 7.88 -16.98
N PRO A 327 -5.39 9.15 -17.17
CA PRO A 327 -5.32 10.14 -16.09
C PRO A 327 -6.37 9.88 -15.00
N ILE A 328 -7.53 9.30 -15.34
CA ILE A 328 -8.55 8.94 -14.34
C ILE A 328 -8.00 7.95 -13.31
N ALA A 329 -7.15 7.01 -13.71
CA ALA A 329 -6.52 6.07 -12.78
C ALA A 329 -5.75 6.79 -11.66
N GLY A 330 -5.02 7.86 -11.98
CA GLY A 330 -4.35 8.70 -10.97
C GLY A 330 -5.30 9.61 -10.20
N MET A 331 -6.35 10.11 -10.84
CA MET A 331 -7.38 10.95 -10.20
C MET A 331 -8.17 10.19 -9.13
N LEU A 332 -8.41 8.90 -9.34
CA LEU A 332 -9.18 8.07 -8.41
C LEU A 332 -8.36 7.59 -7.21
N LEU A 333 -7.04 7.75 -7.21
CA LEU A 333 -6.16 7.25 -6.13
C LEU A 333 -6.62 7.66 -4.71
N PRO A 334 -6.81 8.94 -4.37
CA PRO A 334 -7.25 9.33 -3.02
C PRO A 334 -8.66 8.84 -2.69
N LEU A 335 -9.55 8.77 -3.69
CA LEU A 335 -10.91 8.28 -3.49
C LEU A 335 -10.94 6.77 -3.21
N ILE A 336 -10.18 5.99 -3.99
CA ILE A 336 -10.03 4.54 -3.79
C ILE A 336 -9.48 4.27 -2.40
N PHE A 337 -8.45 5.03 -1.96
CA PHE A 337 -7.94 4.92 -0.60
C PHE A 337 -9.03 5.15 0.44
N LEU A 338 -9.80 6.25 0.36
CA LEU A 338 -10.86 6.55 1.32
C LEU A 338 -11.96 5.48 1.35
N VAL A 339 -12.34 4.95 0.19
CA VAL A 339 -13.36 3.89 0.08
C VAL A 339 -12.86 2.61 0.75
N VAL A 340 -11.64 2.16 0.43
CA VAL A 340 -11.05 0.95 1.00
C VAL A 340 -10.85 1.12 2.51
N TYR A 341 -10.28 2.23 2.94
CA TYR A 341 -10.08 2.55 4.36
C TYR A 341 -11.41 2.55 5.13
N SER A 342 -12.43 3.24 4.62
CA SER A 342 -13.76 3.30 5.24
C SER A 342 -14.45 1.93 5.28
N ALA A 343 -14.28 1.11 4.23
CA ALA A 343 -14.84 -0.24 4.18
C ALA A 343 -14.22 -1.15 5.25
N TRP A 344 -12.90 -1.05 5.46
CA TRP A 344 -12.22 -1.79 6.53
C TRP A 344 -12.62 -1.32 7.93
N LEU A 345 -12.75 0.00 8.15
CA LEU A 345 -13.28 0.52 9.42
C LEU A 345 -14.71 0.03 9.67
N TRP A 346 -15.57 0.07 8.64
CA TRP A 346 -16.91 -0.49 8.76
C TRP A 346 -16.88 -1.97 9.13
N TRP A 347 -16.05 -2.77 8.45
CA TRP A 347 -15.88 -4.19 8.75
C TRP A 347 -15.45 -4.42 10.19
N TYR A 348 -14.49 -3.65 10.70
CA TYR A 348 -14.04 -3.74 12.09
C TYR A 348 -15.16 -3.54 13.10
N GLY A 349 -15.98 -2.48 12.94
CA GLY A 349 -17.03 -2.17 13.89
C GLY A 349 -18.33 -2.97 13.70
N HIS A 350 -18.48 -3.70 12.59
CA HIS A 350 -19.64 -4.57 12.31
C HIS A 350 -19.33 -6.07 12.37
N THR A 351 -18.05 -6.43 12.51
CA THR A 351 -17.58 -7.82 12.62
C THR A 351 -16.91 -8.05 13.97
N LEU A 352 -17.57 -7.60 15.04
CA LEU A 352 -17.06 -7.76 16.40
C LEU A 352 -17.10 -9.24 16.83
N ASN A 353 -16.04 -9.67 17.50
CA ASN A 353 -15.89 -10.99 18.05
C ASN A 353 -16.56 -11.10 19.43
N ALA A 354 -17.25 -12.21 19.67
CA ALA A 354 -17.92 -12.49 20.95
C ALA A 354 -16.95 -12.75 22.11
N MET A 355 -15.67 -13.04 21.84
CA MET A 355 -14.63 -13.21 22.86
C MET A 355 -14.12 -11.88 23.46
N GLY A 356 -14.55 -10.73 22.96
CA GLY A 356 -14.22 -9.45 23.57
C GLY A 356 -14.79 -9.34 24.99
N ALA A 357 -14.00 -8.83 25.93
CA ALA A 357 -14.43 -8.63 27.32
C ALA A 357 -15.61 -7.65 27.45
N PHE A 358 -15.72 -6.68 26.54
CA PHE A 358 -16.79 -5.71 26.46
C PHE A 358 -17.57 -5.86 25.16
N THR A 359 -18.88 -6.06 25.26
CA THR A 359 -19.76 -6.08 24.10
C THR A 359 -20.17 -4.66 23.72
N LEU A 360 -19.77 -4.21 22.54
CA LEU A 360 -20.24 -2.97 21.94
C LEU A 360 -21.35 -3.26 20.93
N LYS A 361 -22.27 -2.30 20.76
CA LYS A 361 -23.19 -2.32 19.61
C LYS A 361 -22.37 -2.10 18.34
N PRO A 362 -22.78 -2.67 17.19
CA PRO A 362 -22.14 -2.38 15.91
C PRO A 362 -22.01 -0.86 15.70
N PHE A 363 -20.83 -0.43 15.30
CA PHE A 363 -20.50 0.97 15.09
C PHE A 363 -19.54 1.11 13.91
N MET A 364 -19.23 2.33 13.54
CA MET A 364 -18.17 2.61 12.57
C MET A 364 -17.08 3.41 13.29
N PRO A 365 -15.84 2.91 13.39
CA PRO A 365 -14.72 3.72 13.84
C PRO A 365 -14.62 5.01 13.02
N THR A 366 -14.17 6.08 13.66
CA THR A 366 -14.12 7.42 13.06
C THR A 366 -13.23 7.44 11.82
N VAL A 367 -13.84 7.67 10.66
CA VAL A 367 -13.11 7.79 9.38
C VAL A 367 -12.31 9.08 9.32
N PHE A 368 -12.92 10.19 9.73
CA PHE A 368 -12.32 11.51 9.69
C PHE A 368 -12.87 12.37 10.84
N GLY A 369 -11.99 13.12 11.48
CA GLY A 369 -12.34 14.02 12.57
C GLY A 369 -12.22 13.36 13.94
N ASP A 370 -12.98 13.92 14.88
CA ASP A 370 -13.03 13.46 16.26
C ASP A 370 -14.29 12.63 16.50
N GLY A 371 -14.14 11.56 17.26
CA GLY A 371 -15.23 10.69 17.64
C GLY A 371 -15.02 10.10 19.02
N LYS A 372 -15.97 9.28 19.45
CA LYS A 372 -15.92 8.62 20.76
C LYS A 372 -16.43 7.19 20.65
N VAL A 373 -15.65 6.26 21.18
CA VAL A 373 -16.00 4.84 21.27
C VAL A 373 -15.81 4.43 22.72
N ALA A 374 -16.93 4.14 23.40
CA ALA A 374 -16.94 3.94 24.85
C ALA A 374 -16.26 5.10 25.61
N GLN A 375 -15.19 4.82 26.36
CA GLN A 375 -14.42 5.83 27.11
C GLN A 375 -13.23 6.40 26.33
N PHE A 376 -13.03 5.96 25.09
CA PHE A 376 -11.94 6.45 24.23
C PHE A 376 -12.44 7.58 23.34
N SER A 377 -11.72 8.70 23.37
CA SER A 377 -11.78 9.71 22.33
C SER A 377 -10.90 9.28 21.17
N THR A 378 -11.45 9.27 19.96
CA THR A 378 -10.76 8.84 18.75
C THR A 378 -10.49 10.04 17.87
N HIS A 379 -9.26 10.17 17.38
CA HIS A 379 -8.87 11.19 16.41
C HIS A 379 -8.38 10.52 15.14
N SER A 380 -8.91 10.90 13.98
CA SER A 380 -8.59 10.29 12.70
C SER A 380 -8.43 11.35 11.61
N TYR A 381 -7.22 11.51 11.08
CA TYR A 381 -6.93 12.60 10.15
C TYR A 381 -5.93 12.21 9.06
N PRO A 382 -6.00 12.89 7.89
CA PRO A 382 -5.03 12.70 6.83
C PRO A 382 -3.62 13.08 7.28
N HIS A 383 -2.65 12.38 6.71
CA HIS A 383 -1.23 12.64 6.83
C HIS A 383 -0.64 13.04 5.45
N ILE A 384 0.65 13.37 5.39
CA ILE A 384 1.33 13.85 4.18
C ILE A 384 1.16 12.93 2.96
N GLY A 385 1.10 11.61 3.16
CA GLY A 385 0.90 10.64 2.08
C GLY A 385 -0.44 10.84 1.38
N PHE A 386 -1.51 11.15 2.12
CA PHE A 386 -2.81 11.47 1.53
C PHE A 386 -2.79 12.81 0.81
N ALA A 387 -2.09 13.82 1.35
CA ALA A 387 -1.91 15.10 0.66
C ALA A 387 -1.16 14.91 -0.68
N LEU A 388 -0.16 14.03 -0.73
CA LEU A 388 0.53 13.65 -1.96
C LEU A 388 -0.39 12.91 -2.93
N MET A 389 -1.26 12.00 -2.47
CA MET A 389 -2.29 11.39 -3.34
C MET A 389 -3.24 12.43 -3.94
N CYS A 390 -3.66 13.43 -3.16
CA CYS A 390 -4.46 14.55 -3.65
C CYS A 390 -3.70 15.40 -4.68
N LEU A 391 -2.39 15.61 -4.48
CA LEU A 391 -1.53 16.27 -5.47
C LEU A 391 -1.47 15.48 -6.78
N VAL A 392 -1.31 14.15 -6.72
CA VAL A 392 -1.37 13.27 -7.90
C VAL A 392 -2.70 13.47 -8.63
N ALA A 393 -3.82 13.41 -7.91
CA ALA A 393 -5.14 13.55 -8.50
C ALA A 393 -5.34 14.92 -9.17
N ALA A 394 -4.96 16.01 -8.50
CA ALA A 394 -5.05 17.36 -9.04
C ALA A 394 -4.16 17.54 -10.28
N ALA A 395 -2.90 17.09 -10.21
CA ALA A 395 -1.95 17.16 -11.33
C ALA A 395 -2.47 16.39 -12.55
N MET A 396 -3.03 15.19 -12.34
CA MET A 396 -3.60 14.38 -13.42
C MET A 396 -4.88 15.00 -14.01
N ALA A 397 -5.73 15.63 -13.19
CA ALA A 397 -6.91 16.34 -13.67
C ALA A 397 -6.53 17.50 -14.59
N VAL A 398 -5.57 18.33 -14.19
CA VAL A 398 -5.07 19.45 -15.01
C VAL A 398 -4.37 18.92 -16.27
N ALA A 399 -3.55 17.88 -16.15
CA ALA A 399 -2.87 17.26 -17.30
C ALA A 399 -3.87 16.68 -18.32
N ALA A 400 -4.99 16.11 -17.85
CA ALA A 400 -6.05 15.61 -18.72
C ALA A 400 -6.72 16.73 -19.54
N VAL A 401 -7.02 17.86 -18.90
CA VAL A 401 -7.61 19.04 -19.57
C VAL A 401 -6.63 19.63 -20.58
N LEU A 402 -5.36 19.81 -20.21
CA LEU A 402 -4.32 20.31 -21.12
C LEU A 402 -4.08 19.38 -22.31
N ARG A 403 -4.10 18.06 -22.11
CA ARG A 403 -3.99 17.12 -23.22
C ARG A 403 -5.21 17.20 -24.14
N ARG A 404 -6.42 17.45 -23.61
CA ARG A 404 -7.63 17.60 -24.42
C ARG A 404 -7.55 18.80 -25.37
N SER A 405 -6.98 19.93 -24.93
CA SER A 405 -6.85 21.15 -25.73
C SER A 405 -5.83 21.07 -26.88
N LEU A 406 -4.93 20.06 -26.88
CA LEU A 406 -3.98 19.86 -27.98
C LEU A 406 -4.71 19.46 -29.28
N PRO A 407 -4.15 19.79 -30.48
CA PRO A 407 -4.65 19.28 -31.74
C PRO A 407 -4.36 17.77 -31.91
N PRO A 408 -5.14 17.03 -32.72
CA PRO A 408 -4.92 15.59 -32.93
C PRO A 408 -3.50 15.22 -33.39
N ALA A 409 -2.87 16.08 -34.19
CA ALA A 409 -1.50 15.91 -34.67
C ALA A 409 -0.45 15.93 -33.54
N ALA A 410 -0.72 16.66 -32.44
CA ALA A 410 0.18 16.77 -31.29
C ALA A 410 -0.07 15.71 -30.19
N LYS A 411 -1.12 14.88 -30.34
CA LYS A 411 -1.49 13.79 -29.41
C LYS A 411 -0.91 12.43 -29.80
N ASN A 412 -0.32 12.34 -30.99
CA ASN A 412 0.11 11.09 -31.60
C ASN A 412 1.34 10.50 -30.95
#